data_AF-A0A0F9M1S6-F1
#
_entry.id   AF-A0A0F9M1S6-F1
#
_cell.length_a   1.000
_cell.length_b   1.000
_cell.length_c   1.000
_cell.angle_alpha   90.00
_cell.angle_beta   90.00
_cell.angle_gamma   90.00
#
_symmetry.space_group_name_H-M   'P 1'
#
loop_
_entity.id
_entity.type
_entity.pdbx_description
1 polymer ?
#
loop_
_entity_poly.entity_id
_entity_poly.type
_entity_poly.pdbx_seq_one_letter_code
_entity_poly.pdbx_strand_id
1 'polypeptide(L)'
;MLKTAVNNKKYEYANIRSFKIEPAEIDDYYGFVLDGNHRFLLADCTVSHNSSLIKAVGCNIVLAQAGMFVSCTEFEYYPFRYLLSKMTIRDNMSKGQSTFMVEMLEVKNMLMRADPNTLVLSDELCSSTESTSGHAIVAQTLHALTQKKAKFMFATHLHELQKIPLVTENPHIKIYHFKVHIDGTAIVFDRHLEEGGMTELYGLEVARALGLPEEFMMGAFVVRDQLTEQPTEILSSKQSRYNAKVYVHSCRKCGSTKDLHTHHIRHQKDADSHGLIDGKFHKNRKFNLGILCKTCHTKEHFPEVQN
;
A
#
# COMPACT_ATOMS: atom_id res chain seq x y z
N MET A 1 44.89 -3.42 -10.22
CA MET A 1 44.24 -2.95 -11.47
C MET A 1 42.78 -3.42 -11.41
N LEU A 2 41.93 -2.66 -10.70
CA LEU A 2 40.54 -3.04 -10.42
C LEU A 2 39.66 -2.59 -11.59
N LYS A 3 39.20 -3.54 -12.40
CA LYS A 3 38.18 -3.31 -13.43
C LYS A 3 36.82 -3.25 -12.74
N THR A 4 36.38 -2.06 -12.35
CA THR A 4 34.97 -1.76 -12.18
C THR A 4 34.33 -1.83 -13.58
N ALA A 5 33.38 -2.72 -13.78
CA ALA A 5 32.65 -2.82 -15.03
C ALA A 5 31.68 -1.63 -15.15
N VAL A 6 32.20 -0.47 -15.54
CA VAL A 6 31.41 0.63 -16.07
C VAL A 6 31.09 0.28 -17.51
N ASN A 7 29.85 -0.10 -17.78
CA ASN A 7 29.42 -0.51 -19.10
C ASN A 7 29.52 0.71 -20.05
N ASN A 8 30.40 0.61 -21.05
CA ASN A 8 30.87 1.74 -21.86
C ASN A 8 29.90 2.10 -23.01
N LYS A 9 28.61 2.27 -22.69
CA LYS A 9 27.63 2.82 -23.63
C LYS A 9 27.62 4.34 -23.52
N LYS A 10 27.95 5.03 -24.62
CA LYS A 10 27.77 6.48 -24.74
C LYS A 10 26.28 6.81 -24.64
N TYR A 11 25.84 7.23 -23.46
CA TYR A 11 24.59 7.95 -23.29
C TYR A 11 24.90 9.46 -23.30
N GLU A 12 24.03 10.29 -23.85
CA GLU A 12 24.16 11.75 -23.72
C GLU A 12 23.93 12.14 -22.25
N TYR A 13 25.03 12.39 -21.53
CA TYR A 13 25.02 12.60 -20.09
C TYR A 13 24.59 14.01 -19.70
N ALA A 14 23.29 14.19 -19.47
CA ALA A 14 22.77 15.27 -18.64
C ALA A 14 21.61 14.73 -17.78
N ASN A 15 21.92 14.34 -16.54
CA ASN A 15 20.97 13.99 -15.46
C ASN A 15 20.39 12.55 -15.44
N ILE A 16 21.23 11.52 -15.53
CA ILE A 16 20.81 10.14 -15.18
C ILE A 16 21.25 9.84 -13.74
N ARG A 17 20.32 9.36 -12.89
CA ARG A 17 20.57 8.94 -11.50
C ARG A 17 19.88 7.59 -11.20
N SER A 18 20.20 6.56 -11.99
CA SER A 18 19.62 5.21 -11.90
C SER A 18 20.03 4.46 -10.62
N PHE A 19 19.19 3.57 -10.09
CA PHE A 19 19.59 2.48 -9.15
C PHE A 19 18.86 1.18 -9.52
N LYS A 20 19.47 0.01 -9.30
CA LYS A 20 18.88 -1.32 -9.54
C LYS A 20 19.13 -2.24 -8.32
N ILE A 21 18.15 -3.05 -7.93
CA ILE A 21 18.23 -4.04 -6.84
C ILE A 21 17.63 -5.35 -7.36
N GLU A 22 18.26 -6.50 -7.12
CA GLU A 22 17.76 -7.82 -7.56
C GLU A 22 17.97 -8.92 -6.48
N PRO A 23 17.03 -9.87 -6.34
CA PRO A 23 16.98 -10.86 -5.25
C PRO A 23 17.92 -12.07 -5.42
N ALA A 24 18.15 -12.79 -4.32
CA ALA A 24 18.66 -14.17 -4.30
C ALA A 24 18.01 -14.91 -3.10
N GLU A 25 17.37 -16.06 -3.34
CA GLU A 25 16.59 -16.84 -2.35
C GLU A 25 17.36 -17.08 -1.03
N ILE A 26 16.82 -17.09 0.19
CA ILE A 26 15.47 -17.09 0.78
C ILE A 26 15.33 -15.86 1.71
N ASP A 27 14.10 -15.34 1.89
CA ASP A 27 13.67 -14.08 2.56
C ASP A 27 13.65 -12.82 1.66
N ASP A 28 13.21 -13.01 0.41
CA ASP A 28 13.33 -12.08 -0.72
C ASP A 28 12.82 -10.65 -0.52
N TYR A 29 13.66 -9.70 -0.93
CA TYR A 29 13.38 -8.28 -1.08
C TYR A 29 13.22 -7.97 -2.58
N TYR A 30 12.04 -7.58 -3.06
CA TYR A 30 11.87 -7.26 -4.48
C TYR A 30 12.44 -5.86 -4.72
N GLY A 31 13.44 -5.80 -5.60
CA GLY A 31 14.06 -4.55 -5.96
C GLY A 31 13.14 -3.66 -6.77
N PHE A 32 13.40 -2.37 -6.70
CA PHE A 32 12.76 -1.33 -7.48
C PHE A 32 13.86 -0.57 -8.23
N VAL A 33 13.57 -0.18 -9.47
CA VAL A 33 14.49 0.62 -10.27
C VAL A 33 14.19 2.08 -10.01
N LEU A 34 15.13 2.79 -9.40
CA LEU A 34 15.07 4.24 -9.28
C LEU A 34 15.61 4.81 -10.61
N ASP A 35 14.83 4.82 -11.70
CA ASP A 35 15.32 5.36 -12.98
C ASP A 35 15.15 6.89 -13.11
N GLY A 36 16.01 7.49 -13.94
CA GLY A 36 15.85 8.87 -14.42
C GLY A 36 15.86 10.00 -13.37
N ASN A 37 15.00 11.00 -13.61
CA ASN A 37 14.91 12.23 -12.80
C ASN A 37 13.85 12.18 -11.70
N HIS A 38 13.24 11.01 -11.47
CA HIS A 38 12.13 10.82 -10.54
C HIS A 38 12.59 10.87 -9.07
N ARG A 39 11.62 11.14 -8.19
CA ARG A 39 11.71 11.27 -6.74
C ARG A 39 10.55 10.47 -6.15
N PHE A 40 10.80 9.76 -5.06
CA PHE A 40 9.98 8.60 -4.72
C PHE A 40 9.25 8.79 -3.41
N LEU A 41 7.97 8.47 -3.42
CA LEU A 41 7.10 8.39 -2.26
C LEU A 41 6.61 6.94 -2.15
N LEU A 42 6.99 6.27 -1.08
CA LEU A 42 6.49 4.96 -0.67
C LEU A 42 5.29 5.19 0.25
N ALA A 43 4.09 5.04 -0.31
CA ALA A 43 2.83 5.11 0.42
C ALA A 43 2.35 3.69 0.68
N ASP A 44 2.48 3.20 1.92
CA ASP A 44 1.98 1.89 2.30
C ASP A 44 1.54 1.90 3.77
N CYS A 45 0.43 1.20 4.05
CA CYS A 45 -0.10 0.96 5.39
C CYS A 45 0.82 0.03 6.20
N THR A 46 1.70 -0.74 5.55
CA THR A 46 2.65 -1.64 6.20
C THR A 46 3.97 -0.92 6.48
N VAL A 47 3.99 -0.19 7.59
CA VAL A 47 5.16 0.59 8.07
C VAL A 47 6.45 -0.25 8.08
N SER A 48 6.37 -1.56 8.35
CA SER A 48 7.54 -2.43 8.54
C SER A 48 8.43 -2.62 7.31
N HIS A 49 7.85 -2.64 6.11
CA HIS A 49 8.60 -2.98 4.88
C HIS A 49 9.25 -1.75 4.25
N ASN A 50 8.59 -0.60 4.34
CA ASN A 50 9.09 0.68 3.84
C ASN A 50 10.38 1.14 4.53
N SER A 51 10.43 1.08 5.86
CA SER A 51 11.62 1.50 6.62
C SER A 51 12.85 0.67 6.26
N SER A 52 12.65 -0.64 6.05
CA SER A 52 13.71 -1.59 5.69
C SER A 52 14.29 -1.25 4.32
N LEU A 53 13.42 -0.88 3.37
CA LEU A 53 13.85 -0.42 2.04
C LEU A 53 14.74 0.82 2.10
N ILE A 54 14.26 1.84 2.82
CA ILE A 54 14.95 3.13 2.93
C ILE A 54 16.33 2.93 3.57
N LYS A 55 16.41 2.11 4.61
CA LYS A 55 17.69 1.76 5.25
C LYS A 55 18.62 1.03 4.29
N ALA A 56 18.13 0.03 3.55
CA ALA A 56 18.94 -0.72 2.59
C ALA A 56 19.56 0.19 1.51
N VAL A 57 18.76 1.09 0.93
CA VAL A 57 19.24 2.07 -0.06
C VAL A 57 20.28 3.01 0.55
N GLY A 58 20.02 3.55 1.74
CA GLY A 58 20.97 4.41 2.45
C GLY A 58 22.30 3.72 2.74
N CYS A 59 22.27 2.49 3.24
CA CYS A 59 23.46 1.69 3.51
C CYS A 59 24.26 1.40 2.24
N ASN A 60 23.62 0.98 1.15
CA ASN A 60 24.31 0.72 -0.11
C ASN A 60 24.99 1.98 -0.67
N ILE A 61 24.36 3.15 -0.56
CA ILE A 61 24.97 4.42 -1.00
C ILE A 61 26.22 4.75 -0.17
N VAL A 62 26.16 4.60 1.15
CA VAL A 62 27.31 4.85 2.03
C VAL A 62 28.46 3.88 1.72
N LEU A 63 28.16 2.59 1.58
CA LEU A 63 29.15 1.56 1.21
C LEU A 63 29.78 1.87 -0.16
N ALA A 64 28.98 2.19 -1.16
CA ALA A 64 29.47 2.52 -2.50
C ALA A 64 30.37 3.76 -2.49
N GLN A 65 30.02 4.81 -1.73
CA GLN A 65 30.84 6.01 -1.59
C GLN A 65 32.12 5.79 -0.79
N ALA A 66 32.13 4.80 0.10
CA ALA A 66 33.34 4.35 0.80
C ALA A 66 34.23 3.43 -0.07
N GLY A 67 33.80 3.09 -1.29
CA GLY A 67 34.51 2.17 -2.18
C GLY A 67 34.36 0.70 -1.82
N MET A 68 33.32 0.35 -1.04
CA MET A 68 33.02 -1.02 -0.64
C MET A 68 32.04 -1.69 -1.60
N PHE A 69 32.02 -3.03 -1.60
CA PHE A 69 30.95 -3.78 -2.25
C PHE A 69 29.59 -3.50 -1.59
N VAL A 70 28.52 -3.59 -2.37
CA VAL A 70 27.14 -3.33 -1.96
C VAL A 70 26.29 -4.58 -2.13
N SER A 71 25.15 -4.63 -1.44
CA SER A 71 24.23 -5.77 -1.48
C SER A 71 23.25 -5.68 -2.66
N CYS A 72 23.76 -5.78 -3.89
CA CYS A 72 22.97 -5.93 -5.11
C CYS A 72 23.80 -6.49 -6.27
N THR A 73 23.11 -6.96 -7.32
CA THR A 73 23.75 -7.51 -8.53
C THR A 73 24.49 -6.44 -9.35
N GLU A 74 23.91 -5.24 -9.44
CA GLU A 74 24.47 -4.08 -10.14
C GLU A 74 24.12 -2.80 -9.37
N PHE A 75 25.07 -1.87 -9.25
CA PHE A 75 24.86 -0.59 -8.57
C PHE A 75 25.50 0.56 -9.36
N GLU A 76 24.68 1.24 -10.14
CA GLU A 76 25.01 2.53 -10.71
C GLU A 76 24.53 3.61 -9.74
N TYR A 77 25.35 4.63 -9.47
CA TYR A 77 24.95 5.77 -8.66
C TYR A 77 25.85 6.98 -8.94
N TYR A 78 25.41 8.16 -8.52
CA TYR A 78 26.24 9.37 -8.48
C TYR A 78 26.49 9.79 -7.03
N PRO A 79 27.71 10.21 -6.66
CA PRO A 79 28.00 10.64 -5.29
C PRO A 79 27.09 11.78 -4.81
N PHE A 80 26.47 11.56 -3.66
CA PHE A 80 25.72 12.58 -2.93
C PHE A 80 26.65 13.33 -1.99
N ARG A 81 26.54 14.66 -2.02
CA ARG A 81 27.21 15.54 -1.07
C ARG A 81 26.56 15.46 0.30
N TYR A 82 25.24 15.34 0.33
CA TYR A 82 24.45 15.24 1.55
C TYR A 82 23.53 14.02 1.49
N LEU A 83 23.67 13.14 2.48
CA LEU A 83 22.71 12.08 2.77
C LEU A 83 21.99 12.45 4.07
N LEU A 84 20.73 12.85 3.96
CA LEU A 84 19.91 13.30 5.09
C LEU A 84 18.89 12.23 5.41
N SER A 85 18.82 11.79 6.67
CA SER A 85 17.86 10.76 7.08
C SER A 85 16.98 11.22 8.23
N LYS A 86 15.67 11.00 8.13
CA LYS A 86 14.75 10.92 9.26
C LYS A 86 14.30 9.49 9.39
N MET A 87 14.60 8.87 10.51
CA MET A 87 14.15 7.50 10.81
C MET A 87 13.49 7.52 12.18
N THR A 88 12.33 6.90 12.31
CA THR A 88 11.69 6.73 13.62
C THR A 88 12.56 5.78 14.46
N ILE A 89 13.41 6.34 15.32
CA ILE A 89 14.14 5.60 16.34
C ILE A 89 13.14 5.42 17.48
N ARG A 90 12.75 4.17 17.76
CA ARG A 90 11.70 3.84 18.76
C ARG A 90 11.96 4.40 20.16
N ASP A 91 13.17 4.83 20.46
CA ASP A 91 13.51 5.35 21.77
C ASP A 91 14.43 6.56 21.65
N ASN A 92 13.85 7.75 21.76
CA ASN A 92 14.51 8.83 22.45
C ASN A 92 13.50 9.85 22.97
N MET A 93 12.76 9.47 24.02
CA MET A 93 12.22 10.45 24.97
C MET A 93 13.40 11.09 25.72
N SER A 94 14.17 11.96 25.05
CA SER A 94 15.25 12.68 25.71
C SER A 94 15.25 14.16 25.32
N LYS A 95 15.24 14.99 26.38
CA LYS A 95 15.47 16.46 26.42
C LYS A 95 14.27 17.40 26.34
N GLY A 96 13.06 16.98 26.73
CA GLY A 96 11.96 17.92 27.04
C GLY A 96 11.45 18.74 25.84
N GLN A 97 11.72 18.28 24.62
CA GLN A 97 11.22 18.88 23.38
C GLN A 97 10.06 18.03 22.84
N SER A 98 9.03 18.67 22.29
CA SER A 98 7.94 17.97 21.60
C SER A 98 8.52 17.19 20.41
N THR A 99 8.11 15.93 20.23
CA THR A 99 8.49 15.09 19.08
C THR A 99 8.26 15.82 17.77
N PHE A 100 7.13 16.52 17.65
CA PHE A 100 6.81 17.30 16.46
C PHE A 100 7.80 18.46 16.22
N MET A 101 8.29 19.11 17.28
CA MET A 101 9.30 20.17 17.12
C MET A 101 10.62 19.60 16.57
N VAL A 102 11.02 18.41 17.01
CA VAL A 102 12.20 17.71 16.47
C VAL A 102 11.99 17.40 14.99
N GLU A 103 10.82 16.87 14.61
CA GLU A 103 10.48 16.62 13.21
C GLU A 103 10.52 17.92 12.37
N MET A 104 10.06 19.05 12.90
CA MET A 104 10.15 20.34 12.21
C MET A 104 11.58 20.84 12.03
N LEU A 105 12.46 20.57 13.00
CA LEU A 105 13.89 20.87 12.86
C LEU A 105 14.56 19.99 11.79
N GLU A 106 14.12 18.74 11.65
CA GLU A 106 14.57 17.85 10.58
C GLU A 106 14.12 18.34 9.21
N VAL A 107 12.83 18.73 9.06
CA VAL A 107 12.32 19.36 7.83
C VAL A 107 13.10 20.62 7.50
N LYS A 108 13.33 21.49 8.49
CA LYS A 108 14.15 22.69 8.31
C LYS A 108 15.55 22.34 7.81
N ASN A 109 16.19 21.32 8.38
CA ASN A 109 17.52 20.87 7.96
C ASN A 109 17.52 20.33 6.52
N MET A 110 16.51 19.54 6.14
CA MET A 110 16.30 19.06 4.78
C MET A 110 16.21 20.23 3.80
N LEU A 111 15.34 21.21 4.07
CA LEU A 111 15.12 22.34 3.19
C LEU A 111 16.35 23.26 3.07
N MET A 112 17.07 23.49 4.17
CA MET A 112 18.24 24.36 4.17
C MET A 112 19.44 23.77 3.42
N ARG A 113 19.61 22.45 3.44
CA ARG A 113 20.75 21.76 2.80
C ARG A 113 20.44 21.22 1.40
N ALA A 114 19.17 21.05 1.06
CA ALA A 114 18.77 20.43 -0.19
C ALA A 114 19.29 21.20 -1.41
N ASP A 115 20.05 20.48 -2.21
CA ASP A 115 20.63 20.85 -3.49
C ASP A 115 20.53 19.66 -4.48
N PRO A 116 20.94 19.81 -5.75
CA PRO A 116 20.92 18.70 -6.69
C PRO A 116 21.77 17.50 -6.27
N ASN A 117 22.74 17.62 -5.36
CA ASN A 117 23.60 16.52 -4.89
C ASN A 117 23.16 15.99 -3.52
N THR A 118 21.91 16.23 -3.13
CA THR A 118 21.32 15.76 -1.87
C THR A 118 20.40 14.56 -2.10
N LEU A 119 20.48 13.57 -1.21
CA LEU A 119 19.48 12.51 -1.04
C LEU A 119 18.84 12.62 0.34
N VAL A 120 17.51 12.66 0.38
CA VAL A 120 16.70 12.64 1.60
C VAL A 120 16.01 11.29 1.76
N LEU A 121 16.20 10.63 2.90
CA LEU A 121 15.62 9.34 3.24
C LEU A 121 14.74 9.52 4.49
N SER A 122 13.42 9.50 4.34
CA SER A 122 12.50 9.89 5.41
C SER A 122 11.49 8.79 5.69
N ASP A 123 11.33 8.41 6.95
CA ASP A 123 10.40 7.39 7.40
C ASP A 123 9.39 7.95 8.39
N GLU A 124 8.10 7.92 8.03
CA GLU A 124 6.97 8.43 8.81
C GLU A 124 7.13 9.87 9.28
N LEU A 125 7.52 10.78 8.39
CA LEU A 125 7.59 12.20 8.73
C LEU A 125 6.22 12.75 9.16
N CYS A 126 6.19 13.53 10.24
CA CYS A 126 4.98 14.14 10.79
C CYS A 126 3.93 13.13 11.29
N SER A 127 4.36 11.98 11.81
CA SER A 127 3.45 11.00 12.41
C SER A 127 2.91 11.42 13.78
N SER A 128 3.58 12.38 14.43
CA SER A 128 3.28 12.81 15.81
C SER A 128 2.34 14.02 15.90
N THR A 129 1.71 14.42 14.79
CA THR A 129 0.85 15.61 14.72
C THR A 129 -0.53 15.27 14.15
N GLU A 130 -1.45 16.22 14.24
CA GLU A 130 -2.76 16.11 13.62
C GLU A 130 -2.63 15.89 12.10
N SER A 131 -3.48 15.01 11.59
CA SER A 131 -3.44 14.53 10.20
C SER A 131 -3.35 15.69 9.20
N THR A 132 -4.22 16.70 9.30
CA THR A 132 -4.29 17.82 8.32
C THR A 132 -2.98 18.59 8.21
N SER A 133 -2.39 18.98 9.35
CA SER A 133 -1.11 19.70 9.38
C SER A 133 0.04 18.81 8.91
N GLY A 134 0.03 17.52 9.27
CA GLY A 134 1.01 16.55 8.78
C GLY A 134 1.01 16.43 7.26
N HIS A 135 -0.16 16.23 6.66
CA HIS A 135 -0.33 16.15 5.20
C HIS A 135 0.17 17.41 4.49
N ALA A 136 -0.22 18.60 4.98
CA ALA A 136 0.19 19.87 4.38
C ALA A 136 1.71 20.08 4.41
N ILE A 137 2.33 19.80 5.57
CA ILE A 137 3.79 19.96 5.74
C ILE A 137 4.55 18.98 4.86
N VAL A 138 4.14 17.71 4.82
CA VAL A 138 4.83 16.69 4.01
C VAL A 138 4.68 17.02 2.52
N ALA A 139 3.47 17.31 2.04
CA ALA A 139 3.23 17.68 0.64
C ALA A 139 4.08 18.88 0.21
N GLN A 140 4.10 19.95 1.02
CA GLN A 140 4.91 21.13 0.72
C GLN A 140 6.42 20.86 0.80
N THR A 141 6.85 19.97 1.70
CA THR A 141 8.26 19.54 1.79
C THR A 141 8.69 18.80 0.53
N LEU A 142 7.89 17.85 0.04
CA LEU A 142 8.16 17.11 -1.20
C LEU A 142 8.25 18.06 -2.40
N HIS A 143 7.33 19.03 -2.48
CA HIS A 143 7.36 20.06 -3.51
C HIS A 143 8.64 20.91 -3.44
N ALA A 144 9.00 21.42 -2.27
CA ALA A 144 10.18 22.26 -2.09
C ALA A 144 11.49 21.52 -2.39
N LEU A 145 11.60 20.25 -2.00
CA LEU A 145 12.73 19.38 -2.37
C LEU A 145 12.81 19.16 -3.89
N THR A 146 11.66 19.04 -4.54
CA THR A 146 11.56 18.93 -6.01
C THR A 146 12.10 20.18 -6.70
N GLN A 147 11.71 21.38 -6.24
CA GLN A 147 12.23 22.66 -6.78
C GLN A 147 13.75 22.79 -6.64
N LYS A 148 14.30 22.29 -5.53
CA LYS A 148 15.75 22.26 -5.26
C LYS A 148 16.50 21.16 -6.03
N LYS A 149 15.77 20.35 -6.80
CA LYS A 149 16.26 19.19 -7.54
C LYS A 149 16.90 18.10 -6.67
N ALA A 150 16.68 18.11 -5.35
CA ALA A 150 17.16 17.07 -4.44
C ALA A 150 16.46 15.74 -4.74
N LYS A 151 17.12 14.61 -4.48
CA LYS A 151 16.49 13.29 -4.54
C LYS A 151 15.91 12.96 -3.18
N PHE A 152 14.83 12.21 -3.18
CA PHE A 152 14.23 11.76 -1.95
C PHE A 152 13.53 10.41 -2.09
N MET A 153 13.45 9.71 -0.96
CA MET A 153 12.58 8.57 -0.73
C MET A 153 11.88 8.75 0.60
N PHE A 154 10.56 8.86 0.57
CA PHE A 154 9.72 9.07 1.74
C PHE A 154 8.83 7.86 1.97
N ALA A 155 8.87 7.24 3.13
CA ALA A 155 7.90 6.27 3.59
C ALA A 155 6.84 6.95 4.43
N THR A 156 5.57 6.71 4.14
CA THR A 156 4.49 7.37 4.86
C THR A 156 3.21 6.52 4.93
N HIS A 157 2.50 6.67 6.05
CA HIS A 157 1.14 6.19 6.25
C HIS A 157 0.10 7.27 5.90
N LEU A 158 0.53 8.45 5.45
CA LEU A 158 -0.33 9.56 5.07
C LEU A 158 -0.94 9.31 3.68
N HIS A 159 -1.87 8.36 3.61
CA HIS A 159 -2.49 7.94 2.35
C HIS A 159 -3.15 9.09 1.60
N GLU A 160 -3.70 10.08 2.30
CA GLU A 160 -4.38 11.23 1.69
C GLU A 160 -3.43 12.15 0.91
N LEU A 161 -2.10 11.97 1.01
CA LEU A 161 -1.15 12.68 0.13
C LEU A 161 -1.44 12.39 -1.35
N GLN A 162 -1.98 11.22 -1.67
CA GLN A 162 -2.40 10.85 -3.02
C GLN A 162 -3.64 11.61 -3.51
N LYS A 163 -4.28 12.43 -2.67
CA LYS A 163 -5.37 13.33 -3.06
C LYS A 163 -4.92 14.77 -3.22
N ILE A 164 -3.67 15.08 -2.89
CA ILE A 164 -3.13 16.45 -2.94
C ILE A 164 -2.52 16.69 -4.33
N PRO A 165 -3.07 17.62 -5.14
CA PRO A 165 -2.57 17.91 -6.49
C PRO A 165 -1.08 18.25 -6.54
N LEU A 166 -0.59 18.94 -5.51
CA LEU A 166 0.83 19.30 -5.37
C LEU A 166 1.77 18.08 -5.42
N VAL A 167 1.27 16.90 -5.00
CA VAL A 167 1.98 15.62 -5.00
C VAL A 167 1.66 14.85 -6.28
N THR A 168 0.38 14.67 -6.61
CA THR A 168 -0.04 13.77 -7.70
C THR A 168 0.13 14.33 -9.10
N GLU A 169 0.00 15.65 -9.29
CA GLU A 169 0.18 16.29 -10.59
C GLU A 169 1.65 16.63 -10.88
N ASN A 170 2.54 16.41 -9.91
CA ASN A 170 3.96 16.68 -10.08
C ASN A 170 4.65 15.53 -10.84
N PRO A 171 5.14 15.73 -12.07
CA PRO A 171 5.70 14.66 -12.91
C PRO A 171 7.00 14.07 -12.34
N HIS A 172 7.60 14.74 -11.37
CA HIS A 172 8.81 14.29 -10.72
C HIS A 172 8.58 13.47 -9.45
N ILE A 173 7.35 13.42 -8.94
CA ILE A 173 7.00 12.63 -7.76
C ILE A 173 6.31 11.37 -8.24
N LYS A 174 6.84 10.23 -7.83
CA LYS A 174 6.28 8.92 -8.13
C LYS A 174 5.84 8.25 -6.84
N ILE A 175 4.59 7.82 -6.81
CA ILE A 175 3.98 7.13 -5.67
C ILE A 175 4.07 5.64 -5.93
N TYR A 176 4.53 4.90 -4.94
CA TYR A 176 4.65 3.46 -4.97
C TYR A 176 4.08 2.87 -3.68
N HIS A 177 3.64 1.61 -3.74
CA HIS A 177 3.20 0.84 -2.59
C HIS A 177 3.67 -0.61 -2.71
N PHE A 178 3.80 -1.32 -1.59
CA PHE A 178 3.94 -2.77 -1.62
C PHE A 178 2.59 -3.40 -1.89
N LYS A 179 2.55 -4.32 -2.86
CA LYS A 179 1.33 -5.02 -3.20
C LYS A 179 0.93 -5.94 -2.04
N VAL A 180 -0.35 -5.93 -1.69
CA VAL A 180 -0.88 -6.90 -0.73
C VAL A 180 -2.12 -7.53 -1.34
N HIS A 181 -2.22 -8.85 -1.22
CA HIS A 181 -3.41 -9.58 -1.61
C HIS A 181 -3.91 -10.46 -0.47
N ILE A 182 -5.23 -10.60 -0.39
CA ILE A 182 -5.89 -11.42 0.62
C ILE A 182 -6.32 -12.71 -0.08
N ASP A 183 -5.77 -13.83 0.36
CA ASP A 183 -6.18 -15.17 -0.08
C ASP A 183 -6.96 -15.86 1.06
N GLY A 184 -8.29 -15.82 0.97
CA GLY A 184 -9.17 -16.31 2.02
C GLY A 184 -9.02 -15.53 3.33
N THR A 185 -8.38 -16.14 4.32
CA THR A 185 -8.06 -15.53 5.62
C THR A 185 -6.57 -15.20 5.78
N ALA A 186 -5.74 -15.52 4.77
CA ALA A 186 -4.32 -15.21 4.78
C ALA A 186 -4.09 -13.84 4.12
N ILE A 187 -3.31 -13.00 4.81
CA ILE A 187 -2.80 -11.76 4.25
C ILE A 187 -1.43 -12.09 3.64
N VAL A 188 -1.31 -11.96 2.33
CA VAL A 188 -0.06 -12.18 1.62
C VAL A 188 0.51 -10.84 1.24
N PHE A 189 1.57 -10.44 1.93
CA PHE A 189 2.37 -9.27 1.59
C PHE A 189 3.26 -9.64 0.41
N ASP A 190 2.83 -9.23 -0.78
CA ASP A 190 3.66 -9.35 -1.96
C ASP A 190 4.73 -8.26 -1.82
N ARG A 191 5.97 -8.69 -1.58
CA ARG A 191 7.08 -7.76 -1.34
C ARG A 191 7.49 -7.03 -2.63
N HIS A 192 6.69 -7.11 -3.69
CA HIS A 192 6.78 -6.39 -4.94
C HIS A 192 6.24 -4.95 -4.83
N LEU A 193 7.05 -4.00 -5.29
CA LEU A 193 6.69 -2.58 -5.31
C LEU A 193 5.93 -2.22 -6.60
N GLU A 194 4.72 -1.69 -6.49
CA GLU A 194 3.88 -1.26 -7.63
C GLU A 194 3.69 0.26 -7.64
N GLU A 195 3.67 0.86 -8.84
CA GLU A 195 3.38 2.29 -9.01
C GLU A 195 1.89 2.56 -8.74
N GLY A 196 1.60 3.68 -8.08
CA GLY A 196 0.27 4.06 -7.60
C GLY A 196 0.19 4.06 -6.09
N GLY A 197 -0.88 4.63 -5.55
CA GLY A 197 -1.18 4.59 -4.13
C GLY A 197 -2.17 3.48 -3.78
N MET A 198 -2.26 3.19 -2.48
CA MET A 198 -3.08 2.11 -1.94
C MET A 198 -4.54 2.53 -1.74
N THR A 199 -5.46 1.57 -1.84
CA THR A 199 -6.88 1.75 -1.51
C THR A 199 -7.09 2.01 -0.01
N GLU A 200 -7.94 2.96 0.33
CA GLU A 200 -8.24 3.38 1.71
C GLU A 200 -8.81 2.29 2.63
N LEU A 201 -9.32 1.20 2.06
CA LEU A 201 -10.02 0.14 2.79
C LEU A 201 -9.09 -0.92 3.40
N TYR A 202 -7.81 -0.86 3.07
CA TYR A 202 -6.85 -1.90 3.39
C TYR A 202 -6.81 -2.27 4.89
N GLY A 203 -6.82 -1.28 5.79
CA GLY A 203 -6.74 -1.53 7.24
C GLY A 203 -7.93 -2.35 7.78
N LEU A 204 -9.15 -2.08 7.29
CA LEU A 204 -10.34 -2.85 7.70
C LEU A 204 -10.40 -4.22 7.01
N GLU A 205 -9.88 -4.33 5.80
CA GLU A 205 -9.77 -5.62 5.11
C GLU A 205 -8.79 -6.56 5.80
N VAL A 206 -7.65 -6.03 6.27
CA VAL A 206 -6.68 -6.74 7.11
C VAL A 206 -7.33 -7.21 8.42
N ALA A 207 -8.04 -6.32 9.13
CA ALA A 207 -8.73 -6.68 10.36
C ALA A 207 -9.76 -7.80 10.15
N ARG A 208 -10.51 -7.75 9.05
CA ARG A 208 -11.45 -8.81 8.68
C ARG A 208 -10.74 -10.14 8.38
N ALA A 209 -9.62 -10.11 7.65
CA ALA A 209 -8.85 -11.32 7.32
C ALA A 209 -8.26 -11.99 8.58
N LEU A 210 -7.89 -11.21 9.59
CA LEU A 210 -7.45 -11.69 10.91
C LEU A 210 -8.58 -12.32 11.75
N GLY A 211 -9.83 -12.32 11.24
CA GLY A 211 -10.95 -12.97 11.89
C GLY A 211 -11.59 -12.16 13.01
N LEU A 212 -11.47 -10.82 12.98
CA LEU A 212 -12.22 -9.98 13.91
C LEU A 212 -13.74 -10.23 13.76
N PRO A 213 -14.52 -10.18 14.86
CA PRO A 213 -15.96 -10.48 14.81
C PRO A 213 -16.70 -9.61 13.80
N GLU A 214 -17.59 -10.22 13.01
CA GLU A 214 -18.33 -9.52 11.94
C GLU A 214 -19.11 -8.31 12.47
N GLU A 215 -19.69 -8.42 13.67
CA GLU A 215 -20.41 -7.31 14.33
C GLU A 215 -19.49 -6.13 14.63
N PHE A 216 -18.26 -6.39 15.09
CA PHE A 216 -17.25 -5.35 15.31
C PHE A 216 -16.83 -4.73 13.97
N MET A 217 -16.60 -5.56 12.95
CA MET A 217 -16.21 -5.10 11.62
C MET A 217 -17.28 -4.17 11.03
N MET A 218 -18.56 -4.55 11.12
CA MET A 218 -19.68 -3.71 10.67
C MET A 218 -19.67 -2.35 11.37
N GLY A 219 -19.47 -2.32 12.69
CA GLY A 219 -19.35 -1.07 13.44
C GLY A 219 -18.15 -0.22 12.98
N ALA A 220 -16.99 -0.84 12.76
CA ALA A 220 -15.79 -0.15 12.30
C ALA A 220 -15.97 0.47 10.90
N PHE A 221 -16.67 -0.20 9.99
CA PHE A 221 -17.01 0.37 8.68
C PHE A 221 -17.96 1.57 8.78
N VAL A 222 -18.97 1.51 9.65
CA VAL A 222 -19.89 2.65 9.88
C VAL A 222 -19.12 3.87 10.40
N VAL A 223 -18.20 3.67 11.35
CA VAL A 223 -17.37 4.76 11.88
C VAL A 223 -16.45 5.32 10.78
N ARG A 224 -15.85 4.48 9.93
CA ARG A 224 -15.06 4.94 8.78
C ARG A 224 -15.91 5.83 7.86
N ASP A 225 -17.09 5.36 7.46
CA ASP A 225 -17.98 6.09 6.54
C ASP A 225 -18.34 7.49 7.08
N GLN A 226 -18.54 7.60 8.39
CA GLN A 226 -18.77 8.87 9.07
C GLN A 226 -17.56 9.81 9.01
N LEU A 227 -16.34 9.27 9.09
CA LEU A 227 -15.10 10.05 9.06
C LEU A 227 -14.67 10.45 7.65
N THR A 228 -14.96 9.63 6.63
CA THR A 228 -14.50 9.86 5.26
C THR A 228 -15.47 10.68 4.41
N GLU A 229 -16.71 10.90 4.88
CA GLU A 229 -17.82 11.49 4.10
C GLU A 229 -18.06 10.80 2.74
N GLN A 230 -17.45 9.64 2.55
CA GLN A 230 -17.55 8.80 1.38
C GLN A 230 -18.21 7.51 1.84
N PRO A 231 -19.47 7.24 1.45
CA PRO A 231 -20.09 5.98 1.75
C PRO A 231 -19.27 4.87 1.08
N THR A 232 -18.82 3.89 1.85
CA THR A 232 -18.23 2.71 1.25
C THR A 232 -19.28 2.04 0.34
N GLU A 233 -19.05 1.97 -0.98
CA GLU A 233 -19.89 1.16 -1.88
C GLU A 233 -19.88 -0.35 -1.54
N ILE A 234 -19.14 -0.78 -0.51
CA ILE A 234 -18.85 -2.18 -0.19
C ILE A 234 -19.82 -2.79 0.83
N LEU A 235 -20.61 -1.99 1.56
CA LEU A 235 -21.59 -2.54 2.49
C LEU A 235 -22.99 -2.19 2.06
N SER A 236 -23.47 -2.91 1.06
CA SER A 236 -24.89 -3.16 0.99
C SER A 236 -25.31 -3.81 2.31
N SER A 237 -25.94 -3.03 3.19
CA SER A 237 -26.65 -3.49 4.40
C SER A 237 -27.84 -4.39 4.05
N LYS A 238 -28.04 -4.63 2.75
CA LYS A 238 -29.04 -5.54 2.19
C LYS A 238 -28.74 -6.94 2.69
N GLN A 239 -29.54 -7.34 3.66
CA GLN A 239 -29.64 -8.72 4.07
C GLN A 239 -30.33 -9.54 2.98
N SER A 240 -30.02 -10.83 2.93
CA SER A 240 -30.73 -11.77 2.09
C SER A 240 -32.20 -11.79 2.48
N ARG A 241 -33.08 -11.76 1.47
CA ARG A 241 -34.52 -12.00 1.65
C ARG A 241 -34.81 -13.32 2.37
N TYR A 242 -33.91 -14.29 2.28
CA TYR A 242 -34.12 -15.64 2.82
C TYR A 242 -33.60 -15.80 4.25
N ASN A 243 -32.60 -15.01 4.66
CA ASN A 243 -32.00 -15.09 5.97
C ASN A 243 -31.32 -13.76 6.35
N ALA A 244 -31.83 -13.10 7.40
CA ALA A 244 -31.30 -11.83 7.90
C ALA A 244 -29.81 -11.90 8.32
N LYS A 245 -29.29 -13.10 8.64
CA LYS A 245 -27.88 -13.33 9.01
C LYS A 245 -26.95 -13.52 7.81
N VAL A 246 -27.47 -13.41 6.58
CA VAL A 246 -26.70 -13.52 5.34
C VAL A 246 -26.74 -12.16 4.67
N TYR A 247 -25.57 -11.53 4.51
CA TYR A 247 -25.47 -10.21 3.92
C TYR A 247 -25.03 -10.29 2.47
N VAL A 248 -25.56 -9.39 1.64
CA VAL A 248 -25.32 -9.34 0.19
C VAL A 248 -24.18 -8.35 -0.09
N HIS A 249 -22.93 -8.77 0.12
CA HIS A 249 -21.76 -7.88 0.04
C HIS A 249 -20.91 -8.08 -1.22
N SER A 250 -20.60 -9.33 -1.56
CA SER A 250 -19.77 -9.64 -2.73
C SER A 250 -20.07 -11.01 -3.29
N CYS A 251 -19.80 -11.18 -4.58
CA CYS A 251 -19.91 -12.47 -5.25
C CYS A 251 -18.85 -13.43 -4.69
N ARG A 252 -19.29 -14.58 -4.17
CA ARG A 252 -18.42 -15.63 -3.63
C ARG A 252 -17.44 -16.21 -4.67
N LYS A 253 -17.72 -16.07 -5.97
CA LYS A 253 -16.87 -16.64 -7.04
C LYS A 253 -15.86 -15.66 -7.63
N CYS A 254 -16.25 -14.42 -7.90
CA CYS A 254 -15.40 -13.46 -8.60
C CYS A 254 -15.12 -12.17 -7.82
N GLY A 255 -15.64 -12.06 -6.59
CA GLY A 255 -15.46 -10.87 -5.76
C GLY A 255 -16.26 -9.63 -6.20
N SER A 256 -16.91 -9.65 -7.36
CA SER A 256 -17.72 -8.52 -7.86
C SER A 256 -18.76 -8.07 -6.82
N THR A 257 -18.96 -6.76 -6.68
CA THR A 257 -19.95 -6.14 -5.80
C THR A 257 -21.22 -5.69 -6.53
N LYS A 258 -21.29 -5.89 -7.86
CA LYS A 258 -22.40 -5.45 -8.71
C LYS A 258 -23.39 -6.59 -8.97
N ASP A 259 -24.67 -6.24 -9.09
CA ASP A 259 -25.77 -7.16 -9.44
C ASP A 259 -25.79 -8.46 -8.63
N LEU A 260 -25.77 -8.31 -7.31
CA LEU A 260 -25.69 -9.42 -6.37
C LEU A 260 -27.05 -10.02 -6.03
N HIS A 261 -27.08 -11.35 -5.97
CA HIS A 261 -28.24 -12.14 -5.60
C HIS A 261 -27.86 -13.22 -4.59
N THR A 262 -28.82 -13.56 -3.71
CA THR A 262 -28.68 -14.77 -2.88
C THR A 262 -29.03 -15.99 -3.72
N HIS A 263 -28.10 -16.93 -3.77
CA HIS A 263 -28.19 -18.20 -4.45
C HIS A 263 -28.28 -19.34 -3.44
N HIS A 264 -29.18 -20.30 -3.67
CA HIS A 264 -29.24 -21.51 -2.86
C HIS A 264 -28.35 -22.60 -3.48
N ILE A 265 -27.37 -23.08 -2.72
CA ILE A 265 -26.42 -24.12 -3.16
C ILE A 265 -27.15 -25.44 -3.45
N ARG A 266 -28.06 -25.84 -2.55
CA ARG A 266 -29.07 -26.88 -2.83
C ARG A 266 -30.36 -26.22 -3.25
N HIS A 267 -30.93 -26.66 -4.37
CA HIS A 267 -32.04 -25.96 -4.99
C HIS A 267 -33.28 -25.94 -4.09
N GLN A 268 -34.01 -24.83 -4.13
CA GLN A 268 -35.25 -24.69 -3.35
C GLN A 268 -36.34 -25.71 -3.76
N LYS A 269 -36.28 -26.25 -4.99
CA LYS A 269 -37.19 -27.29 -5.49
C LYS A 269 -36.97 -28.65 -4.81
N ASP A 270 -35.79 -28.86 -4.23
CA ASP A 270 -35.42 -30.10 -3.53
C ASP A 270 -35.91 -30.08 -2.07
N ALA A 271 -36.58 -28.99 -1.65
CA ALA A 271 -37.14 -28.86 -0.32
C ALA A 271 -38.56 -29.42 -0.25
N ASP A 272 -38.88 -30.10 0.85
CA ASP A 272 -40.22 -30.61 1.14
C ASP A 272 -41.22 -29.49 1.53
N SER A 273 -42.44 -29.89 1.90
CA SER A 273 -43.51 -28.99 2.35
C SER A 273 -43.15 -28.17 3.59
N HIS A 274 -42.18 -28.61 4.38
CA HIS A 274 -41.67 -27.91 5.57
C HIS A 274 -40.41 -27.08 5.27
N GLY A 275 -39.99 -27.03 4.00
CA GLY A 275 -38.80 -26.30 3.56
C GLY A 275 -37.49 -26.99 3.93
N LEU A 276 -37.51 -28.27 4.30
CA LEU A 276 -36.32 -29.06 4.58
C LEU A 276 -35.79 -29.73 3.31
N ILE A 277 -34.48 -29.68 3.11
CA ILE A 277 -33.79 -30.41 2.04
C ILE A 277 -33.31 -31.74 2.61
N ASP A 278 -33.69 -32.84 1.96
CA ASP A 278 -33.40 -34.23 2.37
C ASP A 278 -33.79 -34.55 3.84
N GLY A 279 -34.75 -33.82 4.41
CA GLY A 279 -35.15 -33.93 5.82
C GLY A 279 -34.09 -33.48 6.84
N LYS A 280 -32.96 -32.93 6.39
CA LYS A 280 -31.80 -32.63 7.26
C LYS A 280 -31.76 -31.18 7.74
N PHE A 281 -32.04 -30.23 6.85
CA PHE A 281 -31.90 -28.81 7.16
C PHE A 281 -32.81 -27.93 6.33
N HIS A 282 -33.22 -26.80 6.92
CA HIS A 282 -34.09 -25.85 6.23
C HIS A 282 -33.34 -25.13 5.09
N LYS A 283 -33.99 -24.99 3.93
CA LYS A 283 -33.42 -24.41 2.70
C LYS A 283 -32.78 -23.04 2.88
N ASN A 284 -33.24 -22.24 3.84
CA ASN A 284 -32.73 -20.89 4.12
C ASN A 284 -31.63 -20.82 5.20
N ARG A 285 -31.01 -21.95 5.59
CA ARG A 285 -29.88 -21.93 6.52
C ARG A 285 -28.66 -21.24 5.89
N LYS A 286 -27.88 -20.52 6.70
CA LYS A 286 -26.72 -19.71 6.26
C LYS A 286 -25.77 -20.49 5.35
N PHE A 287 -25.47 -21.75 5.67
CA PHE A 287 -24.54 -22.57 4.88
C PHE A 287 -25.08 -22.98 3.50
N ASN A 288 -26.40 -22.95 3.30
CA ASN A 288 -27.02 -23.27 2.01
C ASN A 288 -27.21 -22.03 1.12
N LEU A 289 -26.86 -20.84 1.62
CA LEU A 289 -27.00 -19.58 0.91
C LEU A 289 -25.62 -19.03 0.54
N GLY A 290 -25.40 -18.74 -0.73
CA GLY A 290 -24.24 -18.03 -1.24
C GLY A 290 -24.65 -16.72 -1.91
N ILE A 291 -23.74 -15.75 -1.99
CA ILE A 291 -23.97 -14.53 -2.77
C ILE A 291 -23.24 -14.67 -4.10
N LEU A 292 -23.93 -14.45 -5.22
CA LEU A 292 -23.36 -14.49 -6.56
C LEU A 292 -23.78 -13.25 -7.34
N CYS A 293 -22.89 -12.71 -8.16
CA CYS A 293 -23.27 -11.74 -9.18
C CYS A 293 -24.04 -12.42 -10.31
N LYS A 294 -24.81 -11.66 -11.08
CA LYS A 294 -25.61 -12.16 -12.21
C LYS A 294 -24.84 -13.11 -13.14
N THR A 295 -23.62 -12.76 -13.54
CA THR A 295 -22.80 -13.59 -14.44
C THR A 295 -22.40 -14.92 -13.82
N CYS A 296 -21.94 -14.93 -12.57
CA CYS A 296 -21.60 -16.16 -11.85
C CYS A 296 -22.84 -17.01 -11.54
N HIS A 297 -23.97 -16.37 -11.23
CA HIS A 297 -25.23 -17.05 -10.98
C HIS A 297 -25.72 -17.80 -12.23
N THR A 298 -25.67 -17.18 -13.41
CA THR A 298 -26.03 -17.84 -14.66
C THR A 298 -25.12 -19.03 -14.96
N LYS A 299 -23.81 -18.92 -14.70
CA LYS A 299 -22.86 -20.03 -14.90
C LYS A 299 -23.16 -21.25 -14.03
N GLU A 300 -23.66 -21.08 -12.80
CA GLU A 300 -24.05 -22.21 -11.95
C GLU A 300 -25.26 -22.97 -12.50
N HIS A 301 -26.18 -22.27 -13.16
CA HIS A 301 -27.40 -22.89 -13.71
C HIS A 301 -27.23 -23.36 -15.15
N PHE A 302 -26.30 -22.77 -15.90
CA PHE A 302 -26.07 -23.03 -17.32
C PHE A 302 -24.56 -23.09 -17.62
N PRO A 303 -23.87 -24.18 -17.23
CA PRO A 303 -22.43 -24.32 -17.46
C PRO A 303 -22.04 -24.45 -18.96
N GLU A 304 -23.01 -24.65 -19.86
CA GLU A 304 -22.76 -24.92 -21.29
C GLU A 304 -22.82 -23.68 -22.21
N VAL A 305 -23.04 -22.47 -21.68
CA VAL A 305 -22.99 -21.24 -22.48
C VAL A 305 -21.62 -20.58 -22.33
N GLN A 306 -20.62 -21.18 -22.96
CA GLN A 306 -19.37 -20.50 -23.32
C GLN A 306 -19.25 -20.49 -24.84
N ASN A 307 -19.59 -19.35 -25.45
CA ASN A 307 -19.10 -18.88 -26.74
C ASN A 307 -18.83 -17.39 -26.61
#